data_AF-A0A1G7SFV3-F1
#
_entry.id   AF-A0A1G7SFV3-F1
#
_cell.length_a   1.000
_cell.length_b   1.000
_cell.length_c   1.000
_cell.angle_alpha   90.00
_cell.angle_beta   90.00
_cell.angle_gamma   90.00
#
_symmetry.space_group_name_H-M   'P 1'
#
loop_
_entity.id
_entity.type
_entity.pdbx_description
1 polymer ?
#
loop_
_entity_poly.entity_id
_entity_poly.type
_entity_poly.pdbx_seq_one_letter_code
_entity_poly.pdbx_strand_id
1 'polypeptide(L)'
;MRRLAALLLALALASPVPALAADAPVATILSPTADASVPLNEPLLVVGGAVNGESGGITGVSFSTDSGTNWSPATTQGERWSVTLWPSVPGPLTILARAHTASTTGPATASRTLHVGGTTVPPLSGETPLFLHETPSTSIDDADTEAVELGVRTTVDRPGSLTGVVIRRGTYTGPVTAHVWSSNGTLLAAQEAPGAAHSQRIDFTTPVPVAPGAEYVVSYYTPSGGYRATENYFTGNVVQTPFTLPPNAGVYRYGGGFPSDTWFGSNYWVQPVFTP
;
A
#
# COMPACT_ATOMS: atom_id res chain seq x y z
N MET A 1 17.62 41.88 -75.04
CA MET A 1 16.67 41.82 -73.90
C MET A 1 16.48 40.37 -73.47
N ARG A 2 17.30 39.87 -72.54
CA ARG A 2 17.11 38.54 -71.91
C ARG A 2 17.64 38.58 -70.46
N ARG A 3 16.68 38.44 -69.52
CA ARG A 3 16.66 37.64 -68.29
C ARG A 3 17.91 37.63 -67.38
N LEU A 4 17.71 37.91 -66.08
CA LEU A 4 17.85 36.89 -65.02
C LEU A 4 17.24 37.44 -63.72
N ALA A 5 16.20 36.79 -63.21
CA ALA A 5 15.65 37.02 -61.88
C ALA A 5 16.34 36.06 -60.90
N ALA A 6 16.96 36.59 -59.85
CA ALA A 6 17.53 35.79 -58.77
C ALA A 6 16.43 35.50 -57.73
N LEU A 7 16.08 34.22 -57.60
CA LEU A 7 15.18 33.71 -56.56
C LEU A 7 16.04 33.43 -55.31
N LEU A 8 15.92 34.26 -54.27
CA LEU A 8 16.49 33.93 -52.96
C LEU A 8 15.58 32.93 -52.26
N LEU A 9 16.07 31.70 -52.09
CA LEU A 9 15.47 30.68 -51.23
C LEU A 9 15.91 30.96 -49.78
N ALA A 10 15.03 31.54 -48.96
CA ALA A 10 15.26 31.69 -47.53
C ALA A 10 15.02 30.35 -46.83
N LEU A 11 16.10 29.67 -46.43
CA LEU A 11 16.04 28.48 -45.59
C LEU A 11 15.77 28.95 -44.15
N ALA A 12 14.53 28.83 -43.69
CA ALA A 12 14.19 29.05 -42.29
C ALA A 12 14.76 27.89 -41.46
N LEU A 13 15.93 28.11 -40.84
CA LEU A 13 16.42 27.27 -39.77
C LEU A 13 15.50 27.47 -38.57
N ALA A 14 14.57 26.54 -38.37
CA ALA A 14 13.87 26.43 -37.10
C ALA A 14 14.92 26.14 -36.03
N SER A 15 15.11 27.07 -35.09
CA SER A 15 15.89 26.82 -33.89
C SER A 15 15.31 25.59 -33.20
N PRO A 16 16.13 24.62 -32.76
CA PRO A 16 15.61 23.52 -31.96
C PRO A 16 14.97 24.14 -30.71
N VAL A 17 13.67 23.91 -30.55
CA VAL A 17 13.02 24.07 -29.25
C VAL A 17 13.87 23.22 -28.28
N PRO A 18 14.34 23.75 -27.14
CA PRO A 18 14.98 22.89 -26.16
C PRO A 18 14.02 21.74 -25.89
N ALA A 19 14.48 20.50 -26.12
CA ALA A 19 13.73 19.35 -25.67
C ALA A 19 13.41 19.60 -24.19
N LEU A 20 12.12 19.52 -23.82
CA LEU A 20 11.75 19.42 -22.42
C LEU A 20 12.69 18.38 -21.81
N ALA A 21 13.36 18.72 -20.71
CA ALA A 21 14.25 17.78 -20.04
C ALA A 21 13.49 16.46 -19.91
N ALA A 22 14.07 15.37 -20.42
CA ALA A 22 13.38 14.09 -20.45
C ALA A 22 12.89 13.81 -19.02
N ASP A 23 11.59 13.68 -18.86
CA ASP A 23 10.97 13.63 -17.53
C ASP A 23 11.21 12.21 -17.00
N ALA A 24 12.38 12.06 -16.36
CA ALA A 24 12.93 10.76 -16.01
C ALA A 24 11.94 10.02 -15.09
N PRO A 25 11.78 8.70 -15.26
CA PRO A 25 10.82 7.95 -14.46
C PRO A 25 11.21 8.02 -12.98
N VAL A 26 10.23 8.22 -12.11
CA VAL A 26 10.47 8.34 -10.66
C VAL A 26 9.82 7.19 -9.94
N ALA A 27 10.56 6.52 -9.05
CA ALA A 27 10.03 5.55 -8.11
C ALA A 27 9.77 6.20 -6.74
N THR A 28 8.82 5.66 -5.99
CA THR A 28 8.54 6.03 -4.61
C THR A 28 8.32 4.77 -3.79
N ILE A 29 8.97 4.69 -2.62
CA ILE A 29 8.68 3.66 -1.62
C ILE A 29 7.52 4.16 -0.76
N LEU A 30 6.44 3.38 -0.66
CA LEU A 30 5.22 3.77 0.05
C LEU A 30 5.12 3.05 1.41
N SER A 31 5.45 1.75 1.44
CA SER A 31 5.55 0.93 2.65
C SER A 31 6.82 0.07 2.55
N PRO A 32 7.58 -0.15 3.66
CA PRO A 32 7.28 0.22 5.05
C PRO A 32 7.47 1.71 5.38
N THR A 33 6.90 2.22 6.47
CA THR A 33 7.23 3.60 6.97
C THR A 33 8.72 3.72 7.32
N ALA A 34 9.31 4.91 7.13
CA ALA A 34 10.71 5.16 7.50
C ALA A 34 10.95 4.95 9.01
N ASP A 35 12.14 4.43 9.34
CA ASP A 35 12.62 4.14 10.69
C ASP A 35 11.77 3.13 11.48
N ALA A 36 10.83 2.46 10.82
CA ALA A 36 9.99 1.44 11.44
C ALA A 36 10.81 0.21 11.85
N SER A 37 10.41 -0.42 12.96
CA SER A 37 10.86 -1.77 13.30
C SER A 37 10.20 -2.79 12.39
N VAL A 38 11.00 -3.70 11.85
CA VAL A 38 10.51 -4.81 11.02
C VAL A 38 10.94 -6.14 11.62
N PRO A 39 10.13 -7.21 11.50
CA PRO A 39 10.46 -8.49 12.12
C PRO A 39 11.72 -9.11 11.50
N LEU A 40 12.49 -9.82 12.33
CA LEU A 40 13.70 -10.56 11.95
C LEU A 40 13.30 -11.97 11.50
N ASN A 41 13.89 -12.44 10.40
CA ASN A 41 13.63 -13.77 9.81
C ASN A 41 12.17 -14.01 9.41
N GLU A 42 11.48 -12.94 9.02
CA GLU A 42 10.12 -13.00 8.49
C GLU A 42 10.05 -12.27 7.15
N PRO A 43 9.10 -12.66 6.27
CA PRO A 43 8.91 -11.95 5.01
C PRO A 43 8.41 -10.53 5.28
N LEU A 44 8.94 -9.55 4.56
CA LEU A 44 8.58 -8.14 4.63
C LEU A 44 8.15 -7.67 3.24
N LEU A 45 6.92 -7.19 3.12
CA LEU A 45 6.41 -6.65 1.87
C LEU A 45 6.75 -5.17 1.74
N VAL A 46 7.56 -4.85 0.74
CA VAL A 46 7.82 -3.48 0.28
C VAL A 46 6.86 -3.18 -0.86
N VAL A 47 6.12 -2.08 -0.76
CA VAL A 47 5.20 -1.61 -1.79
C VAL A 47 5.58 -0.20 -2.20
N GLY A 48 5.50 0.09 -3.49
CA GLY A 48 5.74 1.43 -3.99
C GLY A 48 5.01 1.75 -5.29
N GLY A 49 5.15 3.01 -5.67
CA GLY A 49 4.66 3.54 -6.95
C GLY A 49 5.81 3.93 -7.85
N ALA A 50 5.52 4.05 -9.13
CA ALA A 50 6.41 4.64 -10.12
C ALA A 50 5.60 5.49 -11.09
N VAL A 51 6.09 6.67 -11.44
CA VAL A 51 5.40 7.57 -12.38
C VAL A 51 6.30 7.78 -13.59
N ASN A 52 5.71 7.72 -14.78
CA ASN A 52 6.38 8.12 -16.01
C ASN A 52 5.96 9.55 -16.39
N GLY A 53 6.92 10.38 -16.77
CA GLY A 53 6.64 11.71 -17.31
C GLY A 53 6.49 11.76 -18.84
N GLU A 54 6.62 10.62 -19.54
CA GLU A 54 6.67 10.56 -21.00
C GLU A 54 5.75 9.48 -21.64
N SER A 55 5.81 9.34 -22.98
CA SER A 55 5.22 8.21 -23.71
C SER A 55 6.03 6.92 -23.49
N GLY A 56 5.37 5.77 -23.37
CA GLY A 56 6.02 4.45 -23.24
C GLY A 56 5.94 3.79 -21.86
N GLY A 57 5.61 4.57 -20.82
CA GLY A 57 5.30 4.07 -19.49
C GLY A 57 6.48 3.46 -18.72
N ILE A 58 6.19 3.00 -17.50
CA ILE A 58 7.13 2.25 -16.67
C ILE A 58 7.31 0.85 -17.24
N THR A 59 8.54 0.48 -17.56
CA THR A 59 8.91 -0.87 -18.04
C THR A 59 9.44 -1.76 -16.92
N GLY A 60 9.80 -1.18 -15.79
CA GLY A 60 10.23 -1.91 -14.60
C GLY A 60 10.67 -0.98 -13.47
N VAL A 61 10.92 -1.58 -12.31
CA VAL A 61 11.50 -0.94 -11.14
C VAL A 61 12.60 -1.86 -10.63
N SER A 62 13.75 -1.28 -10.28
CA SER A 62 14.78 -1.99 -9.55
C SER A 62 14.84 -1.52 -8.11
N PHE A 63 15.24 -2.42 -7.22
CA PHE A 63 15.32 -2.21 -5.79
C PHE A 63 16.71 -2.58 -5.26
N SER A 64 17.16 -1.90 -4.21
CA SER A 64 18.45 -2.13 -3.56
C SER A 64 18.28 -2.17 -2.04
N THR A 65 19.01 -3.06 -1.37
CA THR A 65 19.11 -3.21 0.09
C THR A 65 20.49 -2.84 0.65
N ASP A 66 21.38 -2.29 -0.19
CA ASP A 66 22.79 -2.06 0.09
C ASP A 66 23.25 -0.67 -0.35
N SER A 67 22.38 0.31 -0.10
CA SER A 67 22.62 1.73 -0.41
C SER A 67 22.94 1.99 -1.90
N GLY A 68 22.36 1.21 -2.80
CA GLY A 68 22.44 1.41 -4.25
C GLY A 68 23.66 0.74 -4.90
N THR A 69 24.38 -0.11 -4.17
CA THR A 69 25.53 -0.84 -4.69
C THR A 69 25.09 -1.95 -5.66
N ASN A 70 24.07 -2.73 -5.28
CA ASN A 70 23.46 -3.75 -6.12
C ASN A 70 21.97 -3.48 -6.30
N TRP A 71 21.46 -3.84 -7.48
CA TRP A 71 20.07 -3.61 -7.88
C TRP A 71 19.45 -4.91 -8.38
N SER A 72 18.30 -5.26 -7.83
CA SER A 72 17.49 -6.41 -8.24
C SER A 72 16.16 -5.96 -8.82
N PRO A 73 15.57 -6.68 -9.78
CA PRO A 73 14.25 -6.33 -10.31
C PRO A 73 13.15 -6.48 -9.25
N ALA A 74 12.19 -5.57 -9.25
CA ALA A 74 10.94 -5.69 -8.51
C ALA A 74 9.82 -6.25 -9.40
N THR A 75 8.77 -6.80 -8.79
CA THR A 75 7.54 -7.11 -9.53
C THR A 75 6.84 -5.80 -9.88
N THR A 76 6.44 -5.63 -11.13
CA THR A 76 5.81 -4.39 -11.62
C THR A 76 4.60 -4.65 -12.49
N GLN A 77 3.57 -3.82 -12.36
CA GLN A 77 2.46 -3.75 -13.30
C GLN A 77 2.03 -2.28 -13.45
N GLY A 78 2.29 -1.70 -14.63
CA GLY A 78 2.11 -0.27 -14.84
C GLY A 78 2.93 0.55 -13.84
N GLU A 79 2.25 1.46 -13.13
CA GLU A 79 2.84 2.39 -12.16
C GLU A 79 2.99 1.82 -10.74
N ARG A 80 2.76 0.51 -10.56
CA ARG A 80 2.79 -0.16 -9.25
C ARG A 80 3.92 -1.17 -9.20
N TRP A 81 4.57 -1.27 -8.05
CA TRP A 81 5.61 -2.26 -7.83
C TRP A 81 5.63 -2.78 -6.40
N SER A 82 6.15 -4.01 -6.23
CA SER A 82 6.37 -4.60 -4.92
C SER A 82 7.57 -5.56 -4.92
N VAL A 83 8.11 -5.78 -3.71
CA VAL A 83 9.17 -6.76 -3.43
C VAL A 83 8.88 -7.39 -2.06
N THR A 84 9.00 -8.71 -1.95
CA THR A 84 9.03 -9.39 -0.65
C THR A 84 10.48 -9.66 -0.25
N LEU A 85 10.93 -9.02 0.82
CA LEU A 85 12.26 -9.21 1.40
C LEU A 85 12.24 -10.25 2.51
N TRP A 86 13.41 -10.79 2.83
CA TRP A 86 13.62 -11.65 4.00
C TRP A 86 14.79 -11.11 4.85
N PRO A 87 14.55 -10.10 5.70
CA PRO A 87 15.59 -9.52 6.53
C PRO A 87 16.08 -10.54 7.58
N SER A 88 17.33 -11.00 7.45
CA SER A 88 17.93 -12.03 8.30
C SER A 88 19.07 -11.55 9.19
N VAL A 89 19.47 -10.28 9.05
CA VAL A 89 20.53 -9.65 9.84
C VAL A 89 19.90 -8.56 10.70
N PRO A 90 20.02 -8.62 12.04
CA PRO A 90 19.55 -7.56 12.93
C PRO A 90 20.28 -6.23 12.67
N GLY A 91 19.57 -5.12 12.86
CA GLY A 91 20.14 -3.77 12.72
C GLY A 91 19.55 -2.97 11.56
N PRO A 92 20.23 -1.88 11.12
CA PRO A 92 19.70 -1.01 10.09
C PRO A 92 19.72 -1.69 8.71
N LEU A 93 18.59 -1.63 8.01
CA LEU A 93 18.44 -2.04 6.62
C LEU A 93 18.05 -0.82 5.78
N THR A 94 18.92 -0.42 4.86
CA THR A 94 18.65 0.71 3.95
C THR A 94 18.07 0.20 2.65
N ILE A 95 16.91 0.72 2.26
CA ILE A 95 16.23 0.38 1.03
C ILE A 95 16.10 1.56 0.08
N LEU A 96 16.24 1.28 -1.22
CA LEU A 96 16.17 2.23 -2.32
C LEU A 96 15.42 1.60 -3.50
N ALA A 97 14.72 2.42 -4.28
CA ALA A 97 14.16 2.00 -5.56
C ALA A 97 14.54 2.97 -6.68
N ARG A 98 14.44 2.54 -7.93
CA ARG A 98 14.52 3.40 -9.12
C ARG A 98 13.65 2.83 -10.23
N ALA A 99 13.04 3.71 -11.00
CA ALA A 99 12.15 3.32 -12.09
C ALA A 99 12.88 3.29 -13.43
N HIS A 100 12.36 2.50 -14.36
CA HIS A 100 12.90 2.31 -15.70
C HIS A 100 11.81 2.56 -16.74
N THR A 101 12.19 3.20 -17.85
CA THR A 101 11.43 3.22 -19.11
C THR A 101 12.21 2.43 -20.17
N ALA A 102 11.71 2.40 -21.40
CA ALA A 102 12.43 1.81 -22.53
C ALA A 102 13.73 2.57 -22.88
N SER A 103 13.82 3.87 -22.56
CA SER A 103 14.90 4.75 -23.00
C SER A 103 15.85 5.17 -21.87
N THR A 104 15.42 5.11 -20.61
CA THR A 104 16.20 5.64 -19.49
C THR A 104 15.93 4.93 -18.16
N THR A 105 16.84 5.14 -17.21
CA THR A 105 16.69 4.78 -15.80
C THR A 105 16.67 6.05 -14.98
N GLY A 106 15.66 6.16 -14.12
CA GLY A 106 15.49 7.28 -13.22
C GLY A 106 16.51 7.33 -12.09
N PRO A 107 16.50 8.43 -11.32
CA PRO A 107 17.29 8.52 -10.10
C PRO A 107 16.82 7.49 -9.07
N ALA A 108 17.71 7.16 -8.13
CA ALA A 108 17.31 6.43 -6.94
C ALA A 108 16.39 7.29 -6.06
N THR A 109 15.47 6.64 -5.35
CA THR A 109 14.66 7.30 -4.31
C THR A 109 15.54 7.86 -3.20
N ALA A 110 14.97 8.70 -2.32
CA ALA A 110 15.57 8.90 -1.01
C ALA A 110 15.73 7.55 -0.29
N SER A 111 16.84 7.40 0.44
CA SER A 111 17.07 6.23 1.29
C SER A 111 15.98 6.10 2.33
N ARG A 112 15.49 4.88 2.53
CA ARG A 112 14.62 4.55 3.66
C ARG A 112 15.32 3.54 4.55
N THR A 113 15.54 3.90 5.80
CA THR A 113 16.15 3.03 6.81
C THR A 113 15.05 2.31 7.57
N LEU A 114 15.23 1.01 7.81
CA LEU A 114 14.39 0.15 8.64
C LEU A 114 15.23 -0.46 9.75
N HIS A 115 14.61 -0.87 10.86
CA HIS A 115 15.31 -1.52 11.98
C HIS A 115 14.87 -2.98 12.13
N VAL A 116 15.69 -3.89 11.62
CA VAL A 116 15.40 -5.33 11.61
C VAL A 116 15.58 -5.92 13.00
N GLY A 117 14.53 -6.56 13.53
CA GLY A 117 14.50 -7.11 14.88
C GLY A 117 14.60 -6.05 15.99
N GLY A 118 14.37 -4.78 15.66
CA GLY A 118 14.44 -3.66 16.58
C GLY A 118 13.14 -3.42 17.35
N THR A 119 13.20 -2.42 18.23
CA THR A 119 12.05 -1.88 18.97
C THR A 119 11.94 -0.36 18.79
N THR A 120 12.42 0.17 17.67
CA THR A 120 12.22 1.57 17.30
C THR A 120 10.74 1.85 17.03
N VAL A 121 10.26 2.92 17.63
CA VAL A 121 8.89 3.41 17.54
C VAL A 121 8.98 4.82 16.96
N PRO A 122 8.85 5.01 15.62
CA PRO A 122 8.99 6.32 15.00
C PRO A 122 7.99 7.32 15.59
N PRO A 123 8.34 8.60 15.74
CA PRO A 123 7.41 9.60 16.29
C PRO A 123 6.09 9.62 15.50
N LEU A 124 4.97 9.68 16.23
CA LEU A 124 3.63 9.77 15.65
C LEU A 124 2.86 10.82 16.44
N SER A 125 2.23 11.76 15.72
CA SER A 125 1.39 12.79 16.32
C SER A 125 0.02 12.78 15.66
N GLY A 126 -1.02 12.66 16.50
CA GLY A 126 -2.40 12.72 16.04
C GLY A 126 -2.89 11.45 15.36
N GLU A 127 -4.05 11.57 14.73
CA GLU A 127 -4.76 10.47 14.10
C GLU A 127 -3.99 9.95 12.87
N THR A 128 -3.90 8.63 12.78
CA THR A 128 -3.13 7.91 11.76
C THR A 128 -3.96 6.76 11.19
N PRO A 129 -4.53 6.92 9.98
CA PRO A 129 -5.14 5.80 9.26
C PRO A 129 -4.06 4.89 8.66
N LEU A 130 -4.27 3.58 8.71
CA LEU A 130 -3.54 2.64 7.85
C LEU A 130 -3.82 3.01 6.38
N PHE A 131 -2.81 3.02 5.53
CA PHE A 131 -3.00 3.29 4.10
C PHE A 131 -2.42 2.16 3.26
N LEU A 132 -3.26 1.16 2.96
CA LEU A 132 -2.89 0.06 2.09
C LEU A 132 -2.78 0.57 0.65
N HIS A 133 -1.61 0.39 0.05
CA HIS A 133 -1.33 0.81 -1.31
C HIS A 133 -1.62 -0.32 -2.30
N GLU A 134 -2.06 0.01 -3.51
CA GLU A 134 -2.20 -0.97 -4.59
C GLU A 134 -0.85 -1.64 -4.90
N THR A 135 -0.89 -2.95 -5.17
CA THR A 135 0.27 -3.73 -5.62
C THR A 135 0.11 -4.06 -7.11
N PRO A 136 1.09 -4.75 -7.73
CA PRO A 136 0.91 -5.33 -9.06
C PRO A 136 -0.20 -6.40 -9.14
N SER A 137 -0.69 -6.91 -8.01
CA SER A 137 -1.86 -7.79 -8.01
C SER A 137 -3.11 -6.99 -8.36
N THR A 138 -3.97 -7.57 -9.18
CA THR A 138 -5.18 -6.88 -9.63
C THR A 138 -6.19 -6.79 -8.48
N SER A 139 -6.64 -5.57 -8.21
CA SER A 139 -7.75 -5.33 -7.31
C SER A 139 -9.07 -5.45 -8.08
N ILE A 140 -10.01 -6.24 -7.56
CA ILE A 140 -11.29 -6.56 -8.17
C ILE A 140 -12.46 -6.20 -7.26
N ASP A 141 -13.62 -5.95 -7.87
CA ASP A 141 -14.88 -6.01 -7.15
C ASP A 141 -15.35 -7.45 -7.21
N ASP A 142 -15.43 -8.11 -6.05
CA ASP A 142 -15.80 -9.51 -5.97
C ASP A 142 -17.28 -9.70 -6.32
N ALA A 143 -17.57 -10.81 -7.00
CA ALA A 143 -18.92 -11.15 -7.46
C ALA A 143 -19.73 -11.94 -6.40
N ASP A 144 -19.13 -12.27 -5.27
CA ASP A 144 -19.81 -12.91 -4.14
C ASP A 144 -21.03 -12.08 -3.69
N THR A 145 -22.15 -12.76 -3.47
CA THR A 145 -23.42 -12.17 -3.05
C THR A 145 -23.86 -12.59 -1.66
N GLU A 146 -23.09 -13.46 -1.00
CA GLU A 146 -23.43 -13.99 0.33
C GLU A 146 -23.07 -13.00 1.44
N ALA A 147 -23.79 -13.08 2.56
CA ALA A 147 -23.42 -12.35 3.75
C ALA A 147 -22.04 -12.78 4.25
N VAL A 148 -21.16 -11.83 4.54
CA VAL A 148 -19.76 -12.11 4.90
C VAL A 148 -19.18 -11.03 5.82
N GLU A 149 -18.37 -11.45 6.78
CA GLU A 149 -17.48 -10.60 7.56
C GLU A 149 -16.08 -10.64 6.94
N LEU A 150 -15.49 -9.46 6.69
CA LEU A 150 -14.19 -9.31 6.05
C LEU A 150 -13.31 -8.41 6.91
N GLY A 151 -12.06 -8.79 7.13
CA GLY A 151 -11.19 -8.10 8.07
C GLY A 151 -9.71 -8.21 7.79
N VAL A 152 -8.97 -7.57 8.67
CA VAL A 152 -7.51 -7.56 8.66
C VAL A 152 -6.99 -7.75 10.08
N ARG A 153 -6.01 -8.65 10.24
CA ARG A 153 -5.23 -8.79 11.47
C ARG A 153 -4.16 -7.70 11.53
N THR A 154 -3.99 -7.11 12.69
CA THR A 154 -2.99 -6.06 12.90
C THR A 154 -2.50 -6.03 14.35
N THR A 155 -1.27 -5.58 14.53
CA THR A 155 -0.71 -5.16 15.82
C THR A 155 -0.30 -3.69 15.75
N VAL A 156 -0.08 -3.07 16.90
CA VAL A 156 0.48 -1.71 17.00
C VAL A 156 1.82 -1.74 17.73
N ASP A 157 2.68 -0.76 17.46
CA ASP A 157 4.00 -0.62 18.10
C ASP A 157 3.99 0.22 19.39
N ARG A 158 2.86 0.83 19.73
CA ARG A 158 2.69 1.75 20.88
C ARG A 158 1.27 1.68 21.46
N PRO A 159 1.06 2.04 22.74
CA PRO A 159 -0.29 2.15 23.29
C PRO A 159 -1.05 3.28 22.59
N GLY A 160 -2.36 3.14 22.52
CA GLY A 160 -3.26 4.15 21.95
C GLY A 160 -4.66 3.59 21.81
N SER A 161 -5.43 4.08 20.84
CA SER A 161 -6.77 3.58 20.55
C SER A 161 -7.05 3.43 19.06
N LEU A 162 -7.82 2.40 18.70
CA LEU A 162 -8.49 2.33 17.40
C LEU A 162 -9.76 3.19 17.46
N THR A 163 -9.79 4.25 16.66
CA THR A 163 -10.87 5.25 16.66
C THR A 163 -11.87 5.04 15.54
N GLY A 164 -11.50 4.27 14.52
CA GLY A 164 -12.38 3.98 13.40
C GLY A 164 -11.75 3.04 12.38
N VAL A 165 -12.42 2.92 11.24
CA VAL A 165 -11.95 2.16 10.09
C VAL A 165 -12.34 2.89 8.81
N VAL A 166 -11.45 2.87 7.82
CA VAL A 166 -11.76 3.21 6.44
C VAL A 166 -11.88 1.92 5.66
N ILE A 167 -12.97 1.75 4.92
CA ILE A 167 -13.19 0.59 4.04
C ILE A 167 -13.28 1.07 2.60
N ARG A 168 -12.66 0.34 1.67
CA ARG A 168 -12.94 0.52 0.24
C ARG A 168 -14.12 -0.34 -0.17
N ARG A 169 -15.05 0.28 -0.88
CA ARG A 169 -16.31 -0.34 -1.32
C ARG A 169 -16.11 -1.02 -2.66
N GLY A 170 -16.70 -2.20 -2.82
CA GLY A 170 -16.90 -2.85 -4.12
C GLY A 170 -18.25 -2.45 -4.72
N THR A 171 -18.91 -3.41 -5.37
CA THR A 171 -20.23 -3.23 -5.98
C THR A 171 -21.35 -3.03 -4.95
N TYR A 172 -21.22 -3.59 -3.74
CA TYR A 172 -22.17 -3.35 -2.66
C TYR A 172 -21.88 -2.01 -1.97
N THR A 173 -22.82 -1.08 -2.06
CA THR A 173 -22.72 0.29 -1.50
C THR A 173 -23.72 0.56 -0.37
N GLY A 174 -24.47 -0.46 0.05
CA GLY A 174 -25.44 -0.38 1.15
C GLY A 174 -24.82 -0.46 2.55
N PRO A 175 -25.68 -0.52 3.59
CA PRO A 175 -25.25 -0.52 5.00
C PRO A 175 -24.30 -1.65 5.36
N VAL A 176 -23.36 -1.35 6.26
CA VAL A 176 -22.38 -2.30 6.81
C VAL A 176 -22.21 -2.06 8.30
N THR A 177 -21.62 -3.02 9.00
CA THR A 177 -21.26 -2.89 10.41
C THR A 177 -19.77 -3.13 10.57
N ALA A 178 -19.03 -2.14 11.06
CA ALA A 178 -17.62 -2.30 11.39
C ALA A 178 -17.47 -2.93 12.77
N HIS A 179 -16.45 -3.76 12.94
CA HIS A 179 -16.13 -4.42 14.20
C HIS A 179 -14.65 -4.33 14.55
N VAL A 180 -14.36 -4.35 15.84
CA VAL A 180 -13.01 -4.60 16.38
C VAL A 180 -13.10 -5.80 17.31
N TRP A 181 -12.20 -6.74 17.13
CA TRP A 181 -12.10 -7.96 17.93
C TRP A 181 -10.71 -8.08 18.54
N SER A 182 -10.65 -8.66 19.73
CA SER A 182 -9.40 -9.24 20.23
C SER A 182 -9.05 -10.52 19.47
N SER A 183 -7.79 -10.96 19.55
CA SER A 183 -7.30 -12.18 18.90
C SER A 183 -8.03 -13.48 19.30
N ASN A 184 -8.70 -13.50 20.45
CA ASN A 184 -9.49 -14.67 20.89
C ASN A 184 -10.97 -14.61 20.47
N GLY A 185 -11.38 -13.61 19.69
CA GLY A 185 -12.74 -13.44 19.19
C GLY A 185 -13.69 -12.66 20.10
N THR A 186 -13.21 -12.06 21.20
CA THR A 186 -14.03 -11.14 21.99
C THR A 186 -14.29 -9.85 21.19
N LEU A 187 -15.57 -9.49 21.04
CA LEU A 187 -15.99 -8.23 20.41
C LEU A 187 -15.66 -7.04 21.32
N LEU A 188 -14.92 -6.07 20.80
CA LEU A 188 -14.47 -4.88 21.53
C LEU A 188 -15.22 -3.62 21.09
N ALA A 189 -15.62 -3.53 19.82
CA ALA A 189 -16.47 -2.46 19.31
C ALA A 189 -17.29 -2.94 18.11
N ALA A 190 -18.47 -2.32 17.94
CA ALA A 190 -19.32 -2.48 16.78
C ALA A 190 -19.90 -1.11 16.39
N GLN A 191 -19.93 -0.80 15.10
CA GLN A 191 -20.48 0.46 14.60
C GLN A 191 -21.16 0.27 13.25
N GLU A 192 -22.46 0.53 13.20
CA GLU A 192 -23.21 0.55 11.95
C GLU A 192 -22.90 1.81 11.14
N ALA A 193 -22.89 1.65 9.82
CA ALA A 193 -22.75 2.74 8.87
C ALA A 193 -23.76 2.58 7.72
N PRO A 194 -24.37 3.67 7.23
CA PRO A 194 -25.50 3.62 6.29
C PRO A 194 -25.13 3.17 4.86
N GLY A 195 -23.85 2.86 4.59
CA GLY A 195 -23.31 2.63 3.25
C GLY A 195 -22.75 3.89 2.58
N ALA A 196 -21.90 3.70 1.58
CA ALA A 196 -21.32 4.76 0.75
C ALA A 196 -20.81 4.17 -0.57
N ALA A 197 -20.50 5.04 -1.54
CA ALA A 197 -19.78 4.67 -2.75
C ALA A 197 -18.26 4.80 -2.56
N HIS A 198 -17.49 3.96 -3.27
CA HIS A 198 -16.02 3.95 -3.34
C HIS A 198 -15.24 3.74 -2.04
N SER A 199 -15.39 4.61 -1.04
CA SER A 199 -14.72 4.52 0.26
C SER A 199 -15.63 5.06 1.35
N GLN A 200 -15.50 4.49 2.55
CA GLN A 200 -16.29 4.89 3.70
C GLN A 200 -15.43 4.90 4.96
N ARG A 201 -15.41 6.03 5.66
CA ARG A 201 -14.91 6.10 7.03
C ARG A 201 -16.06 5.80 8.00
N ILE A 202 -15.76 5.01 9.02
CA ILE A 202 -16.68 4.61 10.09
C ILE A 202 -15.96 4.85 11.42
N ASP A 203 -16.41 5.84 12.18
CA ASP A 203 -15.83 6.20 13.49
C ASP A 203 -16.53 5.44 14.62
N PHE A 204 -15.76 4.84 15.52
CA PHE A 204 -16.31 4.18 16.70
C PHE A 204 -16.71 5.23 17.74
N THR A 205 -17.95 5.14 18.24
CA THR A 205 -18.43 6.01 19.33
C THR A 205 -17.59 5.92 20.60
N THR A 206 -17.07 4.73 20.90
CA THR A 206 -16.10 4.49 21.97
C THR A 206 -14.81 3.96 21.34
N PRO A 207 -13.71 4.73 21.36
CA PRO A 207 -12.41 4.24 20.90
C PRO A 207 -11.98 2.98 21.64
N VAL A 208 -11.37 2.03 20.93
CA VAL A 208 -10.90 0.76 21.52
C VAL A 208 -9.45 0.90 21.95
N PRO A 209 -9.13 0.84 23.26
CA PRO A 209 -7.74 0.86 23.72
C PRO A 209 -6.97 -0.35 23.19
N VAL A 210 -5.76 -0.10 22.70
CA VAL A 210 -4.87 -1.14 22.16
C VAL A 210 -3.51 -1.11 22.84
N ALA A 211 -2.92 -2.30 22.99
CA ALA A 211 -1.60 -2.48 23.57
C ALA A 211 -0.56 -2.85 22.51
N PRO A 212 0.71 -2.43 22.66
CA PRO A 212 1.79 -2.82 21.76
C PRO A 212 1.91 -4.34 21.64
N GLY A 213 2.05 -4.85 20.41
CA GLY A 213 2.25 -6.27 20.13
C GLY A 213 1.03 -7.18 20.37
N ALA A 214 -0.07 -6.67 20.94
CA ALA A 214 -1.32 -7.41 20.99
C ALA A 214 -1.97 -7.42 19.59
N GLU A 215 -2.46 -8.58 19.17
CA GLU A 215 -3.14 -8.73 17.88
C GLU A 215 -4.63 -8.42 18.02
N TYR A 216 -5.14 -7.65 17.06
CA TYR A 216 -6.53 -7.29 16.90
C TYR A 216 -6.98 -7.62 15.48
N VAL A 217 -8.28 -7.88 15.34
CA VAL A 217 -8.93 -7.98 14.03
C VAL A 217 -9.87 -6.81 13.88
N VAL A 218 -9.68 -6.02 12.82
CA VAL A 218 -10.63 -4.99 12.42
C VAL A 218 -11.34 -5.49 11.19
N SER A 219 -12.66 -5.46 11.20
CA SER A 219 -13.48 -6.06 10.15
C SER A 219 -14.73 -5.24 9.85
N TYR A 220 -15.42 -5.60 8.78
CA TYR A 220 -16.80 -5.17 8.55
C TYR A 220 -17.65 -6.32 8.03
N TYR A 221 -18.91 -6.33 8.45
CA TYR A 221 -19.96 -7.18 7.94
C TYR A 221 -20.66 -6.52 6.75
N THR A 222 -20.81 -7.27 5.66
CA THR A 222 -21.68 -6.93 4.53
C THR A 222 -22.75 -8.02 4.36
N PRO A 223 -24.05 -7.68 4.28
CA PRO A 223 -25.12 -8.67 4.17
C PRO A 223 -25.29 -9.27 2.78
N SER A 224 -24.54 -8.81 1.77
CA SER A 224 -24.76 -9.20 0.37
C SER A 224 -23.46 -9.27 -0.44
N GLY A 225 -22.34 -9.57 0.21
CA GLY A 225 -21.04 -9.63 -0.43
C GLY A 225 -20.68 -8.31 -1.13
N GLY A 226 -20.27 -8.39 -2.40
CA GLY A 226 -19.98 -7.26 -3.27
C GLY A 226 -18.81 -6.39 -2.77
N TYR A 227 -17.82 -7.02 -2.16
CA TYR A 227 -16.68 -6.36 -1.54
C TYR A 227 -15.55 -6.13 -2.53
N ARG A 228 -14.63 -5.23 -2.17
CA ARG A 228 -13.37 -5.03 -2.91
C ARG A 228 -12.32 -6.01 -2.36
N ALA A 229 -11.60 -6.68 -3.25
CA ALA A 229 -10.52 -7.58 -2.87
C ALA A 229 -9.28 -7.40 -3.74
N THR A 230 -8.12 -7.72 -3.17
CA THR A 230 -6.88 -7.96 -3.91
C THR A 230 -6.25 -9.23 -3.36
N GLU A 231 -6.30 -10.31 -4.12
CA GLU A 231 -5.66 -11.58 -3.73
C GLU A 231 -4.14 -11.48 -3.79
N ASN A 232 -3.46 -12.38 -3.09
CA ASN A 232 -1.99 -12.46 -3.03
C ASN A 232 -1.36 -11.13 -2.60
N TYR A 233 -1.99 -10.42 -1.66
CA TYR A 233 -1.54 -9.13 -1.17
C TYR A 233 -0.54 -9.28 -0.02
N PHE A 234 -0.93 -9.97 1.05
CA PHE A 234 -0.13 -10.13 2.27
C PHE A 234 0.92 -11.25 2.14
N THR A 235 1.78 -11.14 1.14
CA THR A 235 2.91 -12.08 0.88
C THR A 235 4.06 -11.93 1.89
N GLY A 236 4.03 -10.87 2.69
CA GLY A 236 4.91 -10.61 3.81
C GLY A 236 4.26 -9.61 4.77
N ASN A 237 4.96 -9.29 5.86
CA ASN A 237 4.55 -8.26 6.80
C ASN A 237 4.40 -6.91 6.09
N VAL A 238 3.31 -6.20 6.35
CA VAL A 238 3.13 -4.81 5.94
C VAL A 238 3.29 -3.94 7.17
N VAL A 239 4.27 -3.03 7.15
CA VAL A 239 4.63 -2.21 8.31
C VAL A 239 4.42 -0.73 7.98
N GLN A 240 3.39 -0.13 8.55
CA GLN A 240 3.11 1.30 8.42
C GLN A 240 2.82 1.86 9.80
N THR A 241 3.79 2.53 10.39
CA THR A 241 3.72 3.09 11.75
C THR A 241 2.34 3.71 12.04
N PRO A 242 1.62 3.25 13.09
CA PRO A 242 2.05 2.31 14.13
C PRO A 242 1.78 0.83 13.82
N PHE A 243 1.14 0.52 12.70
CA PHE A 243 0.61 -0.79 12.38
C PHE A 243 1.66 -1.76 11.84
N THR A 244 1.57 -3.01 12.27
CA THR A 244 2.19 -4.16 11.62
C THR A 244 1.13 -5.20 11.31
N LEU A 245 0.98 -5.54 10.04
CA LEU A 245 0.05 -6.56 9.55
C LEU A 245 0.86 -7.81 9.18
N PRO A 246 0.57 -8.99 9.75
CA PRO A 246 1.32 -10.21 9.47
C PRO A 246 1.08 -10.74 8.05
N PRO A 247 1.89 -11.71 7.58
CA PRO A 247 1.55 -12.48 6.39
C PRO A 247 0.15 -13.11 6.51
N ASN A 248 -0.58 -13.17 5.41
CA ASN A 248 -1.99 -13.61 5.40
C ASN A 248 -2.88 -12.84 6.41
N ALA A 249 -2.66 -11.54 6.60
CA ALA A 249 -3.44 -10.72 7.53
C ALA A 249 -4.93 -10.63 7.19
N GLY A 250 -5.29 -10.73 5.91
CA GLY A 250 -6.69 -10.73 5.49
C GLY A 250 -7.43 -11.95 5.98
N VAL A 251 -8.55 -11.71 6.65
CA VAL A 251 -9.41 -12.75 7.21
C VAL A 251 -10.85 -12.53 6.76
N TYR A 252 -11.62 -13.62 6.69
CA TYR A 252 -13.03 -13.57 6.39
C TYR A 252 -13.80 -14.64 7.16
N ARG A 253 -15.13 -14.56 7.08
CA ARG A 253 -16.08 -15.61 7.49
C ARG A 253 -17.43 -15.37 6.85
N TYR A 254 -18.05 -16.40 6.29
CA TYR A 254 -19.44 -16.31 5.83
C TYR A 254 -20.44 -16.16 6.99
N GLY A 255 -21.46 -15.33 6.80
CA GLY A 255 -22.31 -14.80 7.86
C GLY A 255 -21.65 -13.65 8.62
N GLY A 256 -22.01 -13.47 9.89
CA GLY A 256 -21.40 -12.49 10.80
C GLY A 256 -20.65 -13.15 11.95
N GLY A 257 -19.75 -12.40 12.59
CA GLY A 257 -18.98 -12.84 13.75
C GLY A 257 -17.47 -12.76 13.53
N PHE A 258 -16.67 -13.26 14.48
CA PHE A 258 -15.21 -13.18 14.41
C PHE A 258 -14.66 -13.89 13.15
N PRO A 259 -13.98 -13.17 12.22
CA PRO A 259 -13.41 -13.77 11.04
C PRO A 259 -12.00 -14.29 11.31
N SER A 260 -11.77 -15.55 10.94
CA SER A 260 -10.48 -16.25 11.15
C SER A 260 -10.01 -17.06 9.95
N ASP A 261 -10.87 -17.25 8.94
CA ASP A 261 -10.51 -17.98 7.73
C ASP A 261 -9.71 -17.07 6.80
N THR A 262 -8.81 -17.63 6.00
CA THR A 262 -7.97 -16.87 5.08
C THR A 262 -8.14 -17.37 3.65
N TRP A 263 -8.10 -16.47 2.68
CA TRP A 263 -8.13 -16.82 1.26
C TRP A 263 -7.00 -16.09 0.52
N PHE A 264 -6.02 -16.83 -0.02
CA PHE A 264 -4.86 -16.32 -0.78
C PHE A 264 -4.18 -15.06 -0.22
N GLY A 265 -4.13 -14.89 1.11
CA GLY A 265 -3.56 -13.68 1.72
C GLY A 265 -4.18 -12.38 1.21
N SER A 266 -5.49 -12.38 0.96
CA SER A 266 -6.21 -11.29 0.31
C SER A 266 -6.24 -10.01 1.14
N ASN A 267 -6.25 -8.86 0.50
CA ASN A 267 -6.57 -7.57 1.11
C ASN A 267 -8.02 -7.21 0.80
N TYR A 268 -8.87 -7.17 1.82
CA TYR A 268 -10.28 -6.76 1.74
C TYR A 268 -10.49 -5.26 1.95
N TRP A 269 -9.41 -4.49 1.86
CA TRP A 269 -9.37 -3.03 1.94
C TRP A 269 -9.97 -2.46 3.23
N VAL A 270 -9.69 -3.14 4.34
CA VAL A 270 -10.02 -2.70 5.69
C VAL A 270 -8.81 -1.98 6.26
N GLN A 271 -8.97 -0.69 6.59
CA GLN A 271 -7.88 0.21 6.98
C GLN A 271 -8.19 0.84 8.33
N PRO A 272 -7.69 0.27 9.44
CA PRO A 272 -7.92 0.80 10.78
C PRO A 272 -7.39 2.23 10.95
N VAL A 273 -8.02 2.99 11.84
CA VAL A 273 -7.59 4.34 12.23
C VAL A 273 -7.14 4.32 13.67
N PHE A 274 -5.94 4.83 13.94
CA PHE A 274 -5.31 4.84 15.25
C PHE A 274 -5.04 6.26 15.74
N THR A 275 -5.16 6.47 17.05
CA THR A 275 -4.67 7.66 17.74
C THR A 275 -3.78 7.25 18.93
N PRO A 276 -2.57 7.83 19.09
CA PRO A 276 -1.68 7.58 20.23
C PRO A 276 -2.29 7.91 21.59
#